data_AF-A0A350BRX6-F1
#
_entry.id   AF-A0A350BRX6-F1
#
_cell.length_a   1.000
_cell.length_b   1.000
_cell.length_c   1.000
_cell.angle_alpha   90.00
_cell.angle_beta   90.00
_cell.angle_gamma   90.00
#
_symmetry.space_group_name_H-M   'P 1'
#
loop_
_entity.id
_entity.type
_entity.pdbx_description
1 polymer ?
#
loop_
_entity_poly.entity_id
_entity_poly.type
_entity_poly.pdbx_seq_one_letter_code
_entity_poly.pdbx_strand_id
1 'polypeptide(L)'
;MGCAQRDKFSKKQQKAFYISIEKTACFGNCPIYILEVSKQEAKLQAKRFTEHEGLSNQRMSDLEYKALQDSCAQADWGNYATEYLTGYSDLPSTIIRFSIHPTDTIDIRYEGSEAPAELMRIGDMLHAYQKKMQADWPASLD
;
A
#
# COMPACT_ATOMS: atom_id res chain seq x y z
N MET A 1 35.65 31.96 15.11
CA MET A 1 35.37 30.92 14.11
C MET A 1 34.18 30.10 14.57
N GLY A 2 33.08 30.12 13.82
CA GLY A 2 31.89 29.29 14.06
C GLY A 2 31.95 27.99 13.25
N CYS A 3 31.40 26.91 13.82
CA CYS A 3 30.98 25.64 13.22
C CYS A 3 30.66 24.70 14.41
N ALA A 4 29.59 23.95 14.51
CA ALA A 4 28.45 23.67 13.66
C ALA A 4 27.27 23.38 14.61
N GLN A 5 26.07 23.85 14.27
CA GLN A 5 24.86 23.51 15.01
C GLN A 5 24.59 22.01 14.84
N ARG A 6 24.55 21.27 15.95
CA ARG A 6 24.06 19.89 15.97
C ARG A 6 22.60 19.89 15.52
N ASP A 7 22.35 19.34 14.33
CA ASP A 7 21.03 19.01 13.85
C ASP A 7 20.27 18.19 14.89
N LYS A 8 19.33 18.84 15.56
CA LYS A 8 18.31 18.14 16.35
C LYS A 8 17.40 17.45 15.36
N PHE A 9 17.72 16.19 15.03
CA PHE A 9 16.75 15.27 14.45
C PHE A 9 15.64 15.06 15.48
N SER A 10 14.63 15.92 15.39
CA SER A 10 13.37 15.75 16.08
C SER A 10 12.78 14.44 15.57
N LYS A 11 12.89 13.38 16.39
CA LYS A 11 12.09 12.16 16.26
C LYS A 11 10.64 12.58 16.47
N LYS A 12 10.04 13.17 15.44
CA LYS A 12 8.59 13.24 15.27
C LYS A 12 8.15 11.78 15.44
N GLN A 13 7.38 11.50 16.48
CA GLN A 13 6.72 10.21 16.63
C GLN A 13 5.99 9.94 15.32
N GLN A 14 6.59 9.12 14.46
CA GLN A 14 5.88 8.61 13.31
C GLN A 14 4.81 7.72 13.91
N LYS A 15 3.57 8.23 13.99
CA LYS A 15 2.42 7.40 14.34
C LYS A 15 2.50 6.18 13.42
N ALA A 16 2.69 5.01 14.03
CA ALA A 16 2.74 3.78 13.27
C ALA A 16 1.34 3.59 12.68
N PHE A 17 1.23 3.71 11.36
CA PHE A 17 0.03 3.37 10.64
C PHE A 17 0.22 2.00 10.00
N TYR A 18 -0.89 1.29 9.86
CA TYR A 18 -1.01 0.07 9.09
C TYR A 18 -1.75 0.42 7.80
N ILE A 19 -1.21 0.00 6.67
CA ILE A 19 -1.94 0.06 5.40
C ILE A 19 -1.76 -1.26 4.68
N SER A 20 -2.84 -1.80 4.13
CA SER A 20 -2.76 -2.92 3.22
C SER A 20 -3.61 -2.69 1.99
N ILE A 21 -3.17 -3.29 0.88
CA ILE A 21 -3.89 -3.30 -0.38
C ILE A 21 -4.05 -4.75 -0.82
N GLU A 22 -5.27 -5.10 -1.21
CA GLU A 22 -5.63 -6.39 -1.74
C GLU A 22 -6.22 -6.18 -3.14
N LYS A 23 -5.65 -6.87 -4.13
CA LYS A 23 -6.22 -6.98 -5.47
C LYS A 23 -6.93 -8.30 -5.58
N THR A 24 -8.23 -8.23 -5.87
CA THR A 24 -9.10 -9.40 -6.03
C THR A 24 -9.00 -9.98 -7.44
N ALA A 25 -9.50 -11.21 -7.61
CA ALA A 25 -9.57 -11.87 -8.91
C ALA A 25 -10.53 -11.11 -9.84
N CYS A 26 -10.16 -11.01 -11.12
CA CYS A 26 -11.04 -10.57 -12.19
C CYS A 26 -11.18 -11.70 -13.22
N PHE A 27 -12.15 -11.61 -14.14
CA PHE A 27 -12.38 -12.61 -15.18
C PHE A 27 -11.18 -12.86 -16.12
N GLY A 28 -10.22 -11.93 -16.18
CA GLY A 28 -8.98 -12.06 -16.95
C GLY A 28 -7.78 -12.55 -16.12
N ASN A 29 -6.57 -12.24 -16.60
CA ASN A 29 -5.30 -12.57 -15.94
C ASN A 29 -4.84 -11.48 -14.95
N CYS A 30 -5.76 -10.87 -14.21
CA CYS A 30 -5.38 -9.82 -13.27
C CYS A 30 -4.58 -10.40 -12.10
N PRO A 31 -3.44 -9.79 -11.73
CA PRO A 31 -2.60 -10.27 -10.65
C PRO A 31 -3.33 -10.15 -9.31
N ILE A 32 -3.40 -11.28 -8.60
CA ILE A 32 -4.00 -11.36 -7.27
C ILE A 32 -2.87 -11.27 -6.25
N TYR A 33 -2.92 -10.26 -5.40
CA TYR A 33 -1.92 -10.10 -4.34
C TYR A 33 -2.47 -9.32 -3.16
N ILE A 34 -1.81 -9.48 -2.03
CA ILE A 34 -2.02 -8.70 -0.82
C ILE A 34 -0.67 -8.08 -0.46
N LEU A 35 -0.61 -6.76 -0.34
CA LEU A 35 0.57 -6.06 0.15
C LEU A 35 0.20 -5.35 1.45
N GLU A 36 0.90 -5.69 2.54
CA GLU A 36 0.71 -5.10 3.85
C GLU A 36 1.96 -4.31 4.23
N VAL A 37 1.78 -3.06 4.63
CA VAL A 37 2.87 -2.18 5.06
C VAL A 37 2.63 -1.75 6.50
N SER A 38 3.62 -1.97 7.35
CA SER A 38 3.59 -1.63 8.77
C SER A 38 4.98 -1.24 9.24
N LYS A 39 5.13 -0.05 9.83
CA LYS A 39 6.43 0.39 10.41
C LYS A 39 7.63 0.21 9.44
N GLN A 40 7.44 0.52 8.16
CA GLN A 40 8.41 0.32 7.05
C GLN A 40 8.61 -1.14 6.60
N GLU A 41 8.01 -2.13 7.25
CA GLU A 41 8.02 -3.51 6.79
C GLU A 41 6.88 -3.72 5.79
N ALA A 42 7.22 -4.15 4.59
CA ALA A 42 6.28 -4.47 3.52
C ALA A 42 6.24 -5.99 3.30
N LYS A 43 5.07 -6.59 3.50
CA LYS A 43 4.80 -8.01 3.30
C LYS A 43 3.93 -8.17 2.08
N LEU A 44 4.48 -8.75 1.04
CA LEU A 44 3.78 -9.09 -0.19
C LEU A 44 3.40 -10.56 -0.18
N GLN A 45 2.10 -10.84 -0.20
CA GLN A 45 1.54 -12.14 -0.47
C GLN A 45 1.07 -12.17 -1.92
N ALA A 46 1.95 -12.59 -2.81
CA ALA A 46 1.62 -12.77 -4.21
C ALA A 46 0.90 -14.12 -4.39
N LYS A 47 -0.30 -14.08 -4.96
CA LYS A 47 -1.12 -15.27 -5.28
C LYS A 47 -1.07 -15.48 -6.80
N ARG A 48 -2.17 -15.93 -7.39
CA ARG A 48 -2.23 -16.25 -8.83
C ARG A 48 -2.06 -15.04 -9.75
N PHE A 49 -1.60 -15.32 -10.96
CA PHE A 49 -1.38 -14.34 -12.05
C PHE A 49 -0.35 -13.24 -11.72
N THR A 50 0.50 -13.49 -10.73
CA THR A 50 1.68 -12.68 -10.42
C THR A 50 2.92 -13.29 -11.07
N GLU A 51 4.02 -12.53 -11.18
CA GLU A 51 5.28 -13.00 -11.76
C GLU A 51 5.93 -14.08 -10.88
N HIS A 52 5.82 -13.90 -9.56
CA HIS A 52 6.24 -14.85 -8.55
C HIS A 52 5.12 -15.07 -7.53
N GLU A 53 4.71 -16.34 -7.32
CA GLU A 53 3.73 -16.70 -6.30
C GLU A 53 4.43 -17.01 -4.97
N GLY A 54 3.94 -16.47 -3.85
CA GLY A 54 4.49 -16.75 -2.53
C GLY A 54 4.39 -15.58 -1.54
N LEU A 55 5.21 -15.63 -0.50
CA LEU A 55 5.36 -14.58 0.51
C LEU A 55 6.75 -13.93 0.36
N SER A 56 6.79 -12.61 0.22
CA SER A 56 8.03 -11.83 0.21
C SER A 56 7.93 -10.72 1.23
N ASN A 57 8.96 -10.60 2.06
CA ASN A 57 9.05 -9.57 3.07
C ASN A 57 10.24 -8.69 2.72
N GLN A 58 9.97 -7.42 2.44
CA GLN A 58 11.02 -6.43 2.19
C GLN A 58 10.81 -5.21 3.08
N ARG A 59 11.84 -4.41 3.24
CA ARG A 59 11.77 -3.16 3.99
C ARG A 59 11.72 -1.98 3.04
N MET A 60 10.71 -1.13 3.20
CA MET A 60 10.61 0.13 2.47
C MET A 60 11.73 1.08 2.88
N SER A 61 12.26 1.81 1.91
CA SER A 61 13.17 2.93 2.18
C SER A 61 12.42 4.05 2.92
N ASP A 62 13.13 4.82 3.74
CA ASP A 62 12.54 5.92 4.52
C ASP A 62 11.83 6.95 3.63
N LEU A 63 12.40 7.25 2.45
CA LEU A 63 11.81 8.15 1.46
C LEU A 63 10.45 7.65 0.95
N GLU A 64 10.37 6.38 0.55
CA GLU A 64 9.13 5.76 0.03
C GLU A 64 8.05 5.69 1.11
N TYR A 65 8.43 5.25 2.32
CA TYR A 65 7.52 5.15 3.45
C TYR A 65 6.99 6.53 3.84
N LYS A 66 7.84 7.56 3.83
CA LYS A 66 7.44 8.94 4.13
C LYS A 66 6.53 9.51 3.05
N ALA A 67 6.77 9.24 1.78
CA ALA A 67 5.89 9.66 0.69
C ALA A 67 4.50 8.99 0.79
N LEU A 68 4.47 7.70 1.13
CA LEU A 68 3.23 6.96 1.37
C LEU A 68 2.48 7.52 2.58
N GLN A 69 3.20 7.78 3.68
CA GLN A 69 2.63 8.38 4.89
C GLN A 69 2.04 9.76 4.61
N ASP A 70 2.74 10.60 3.85
CA ASP A 70 2.28 11.94 3.50
C ASP A 70 1.01 11.87 2.64
N SER A 71 0.96 10.95 1.67
CA SER A 71 -0.23 10.71 0.85
C SER A 71 -1.41 10.21 1.69
N CYS A 72 -1.17 9.31 2.64
CA CYS A 72 -2.19 8.83 3.57
C CYS A 72 -2.65 9.92 4.55
N ALA A 73 -1.76 10.85 4.93
CA ALA A 73 -2.11 11.95 5.83
C ALA A 73 -2.90 13.07 5.14
N GLN A 74 -2.73 13.23 3.82
CA GLN A 74 -3.53 14.14 3.00
C GLN A 74 -4.93 13.58 2.71
N ALA A 75 -5.05 12.26 2.61
CA ALA A 75 -6.32 11.58 2.35
C ALA A 75 -7.35 11.74 3.49
N ASP A 76 -8.58 12.07 3.13
CA ASP A 76 -9.69 12.28 4.05
C ASP A 76 -10.44 10.96 4.36
N TRP A 77 -9.76 10.04 5.05
CA TRP A 77 -10.27 8.68 5.30
C TRP A 77 -11.63 8.61 5.99
N GLY A 78 -11.98 9.62 6.78
CA GLY A 78 -13.28 9.68 7.47
C GLY A 78 -14.44 10.10 6.57
N ASN A 79 -14.17 10.67 5.39
CA ASN A 79 -15.18 11.13 4.45
C ASN A 79 -15.33 10.21 3.23
N TYR A 80 -14.47 9.20 3.09
CA TYR A 80 -14.60 8.23 2.02
C TYR A 80 -15.75 7.25 2.28
N ALA A 81 -16.40 6.84 1.21
CA ALA A 81 -17.34 5.73 1.25
C ALA A 81 -16.57 4.41 1.43
N THR A 82 -17.23 3.43 2.03
CA THR A 82 -16.68 2.08 2.19
C THR A 82 -16.51 1.37 0.85
N GLU A 83 -17.35 1.70 -0.14
CA GLU A 83 -17.42 0.99 -1.41
C GLU A 83 -17.64 1.95 -2.60
N TYR A 84 -16.80 1.81 -3.63
CA TYR A 84 -16.85 2.52 -4.91
C TYR A 84 -16.86 1.50 -6.04
N LEU A 85 -18.01 0.85 -6.23
CA LEU A 85 -18.17 -0.25 -7.17
C LEU A 85 -18.79 0.23 -8.47
N THR A 86 -18.21 -0.19 -9.59
CA THR A 86 -18.74 0.11 -10.93
C THR A 86 -19.91 -0.83 -11.30
N GLY A 87 -20.04 -1.96 -10.60
CA GLY A 87 -21.00 -3.03 -10.89
C GLY A 87 -20.55 -3.99 -12.00
N TYR A 88 -19.41 -3.75 -12.64
CA TYR A 88 -18.85 -4.64 -13.67
C TYR A 88 -17.92 -5.68 -13.05
N SER A 89 -18.33 -6.96 -13.10
CA SER A 89 -17.51 -8.08 -12.60
C SER A 89 -16.23 -8.35 -13.40
N ASP A 90 -16.07 -7.71 -14.56
CA ASP A 90 -14.89 -7.85 -15.40
C ASP A 90 -13.68 -7.06 -14.86
N LEU A 91 -13.89 -6.07 -13.99
CA LEU A 91 -12.81 -5.25 -13.45
C LEU A 91 -12.26 -5.83 -12.14
N PRO A 92 -10.94 -5.74 -11.89
CA PRO A 92 -10.38 -6.14 -10.61
C PRO A 92 -10.80 -5.16 -9.51
N SER A 93 -11.42 -5.65 -8.44
CA SER A 93 -11.66 -4.83 -7.26
C SER A 93 -10.37 -4.67 -6.45
N THR A 94 -10.16 -3.47 -5.95
CA THR A 94 -9.05 -3.10 -5.08
C THR A 94 -9.59 -2.79 -3.70
N ILE A 95 -9.04 -3.42 -2.67
CA ILE A 95 -9.46 -3.23 -1.30
C ILE A 95 -8.27 -2.62 -0.57
N ILE A 96 -8.40 -1.38 -0.09
CA ILE A 96 -7.40 -0.73 0.75
C ILE A 96 -7.91 -0.79 2.17
N ARG A 97 -7.09 -1.29 3.09
CA ARG A 97 -7.34 -1.23 4.53
C ARG A 97 -6.33 -0.30 5.16
N PHE A 98 -6.79 0.67 5.92
CA PHE A 98 -5.95 1.63 6.60
C PHE A 98 -6.33 1.70 8.07
N SER A 99 -5.33 1.66 8.95
CA SER A 99 -5.53 1.75 10.40
C SER A 99 -4.44 2.59 11.05
N ILE A 100 -4.82 3.66 11.74
CA ILE A 100 -3.89 4.46 12.57
C ILE A 100 -3.81 3.90 13.99
N HIS A 101 -4.94 3.38 14.48
CA HIS A 101 -5.06 2.77 15.79
C HIS A 101 -5.62 1.35 15.62
N PRO A 102 -5.29 0.41 16.52
CA PRO A 102 -5.79 -0.96 16.42
C PRO A 102 -7.33 -1.07 16.48
N THR A 103 -8.02 -0.03 16.97
CA THR A 103 -9.48 0.04 17.08
C THR A 103 -10.15 0.71 15.88
N ASP A 104 -9.40 1.41 15.03
CA ASP A 104 -9.93 2.23 13.94
C ASP A 104 -9.35 1.71 12.63
N THR A 105 -10.06 0.77 12.02
CA THR A 105 -9.69 0.17 10.73
C THR A 105 -10.72 0.58 9.70
N ILE A 106 -10.24 1.24 8.66
CA ILE A 106 -11.04 1.76 7.56
C ILE A 106 -10.76 0.83 6.39
N ASP A 107 -11.81 0.16 5.90
CA ASP A 107 -11.76 -0.67 4.71
C ASP A 107 -12.49 0.05 3.59
N ILE A 108 -11.81 0.23 2.47
CA ILE A 108 -12.34 0.90 1.29
C ILE A 108 -12.12 -0.01 0.10
N ARG A 109 -13.22 -0.45 -0.49
CA ARG A 109 -13.20 -1.22 -1.73
C ARG A 109 -13.55 -0.32 -2.90
N TYR A 110 -12.76 -0.36 -3.97
CA TYR A 110 -13.08 0.36 -5.19
C TYR A 110 -12.74 -0.44 -6.45
N GLU A 111 -13.44 -0.10 -7.53
CA GLU A 111 -13.29 -0.70 -8.85
C GLU A 111 -12.96 0.37 -9.88
N GLY A 112 -12.02 0.09 -10.78
CA GLY A 112 -11.64 1.01 -11.84
C GLY A 112 -11.22 2.38 -11.33
N SER A 113 -11.97 3.42 -11.72
CA SER A 113 -11.68 4.83 -11.45
C SER A 113 -12.80 5.55 -10.69
N GLU A 114 -13.65 4.80 -9.99
CA GLU A 114 -14.75 5.37 -9.17
C GLU A 114 -14.23 6.01 -7.87
N ALA A 115 -13.03 5.62 -7.42
CA ALA A 115 -12.43 6.16 -6.21
C ALA A 115 -11.86 7.57 -6.43
N PRO A 116 -11.85 8.41 -5.38
CA PRO A 116 -11.17 9.71 -5.42
C PRO A 116 -9.69 9.57 -5.78
N ALA A 117 -9.16 10.59 -6.46
CA ALA A 117 -7.79 10.61 -6.98
C ALA A 117 -6.72 10.33 -5.91
N GLU A 118 -6.96 10.74 -4.66
CA GLU A 118 -6.07 10.50 -3.53
C GLU A 118 -5.94 9.01 -3.18
N LEU A 119 -7.07 8.29 -3.10
CA LEU A 119 -7.08 6.84 -2.87
C LEU A 119 -6.45 6.09 -4.04
N MET A 120 -6.75 6.51 -5.26
CA MET A 120 -6.13 5.93 -6.46
C MET A 120 -4.61 6.12 -6.45
N ARG A 121 -4.13 7.30 -6.03
CA ARG A 121 -2.69 7.59 -5.93
C ARG A 121 -2.00 6.69 -4.90
N ILE A 122 -2.62 6.50 -3.73
CA ILE A 122 -2.10 5.58 -2.70
C ILE A 122 -2.06 4.16 -3.24
N GLY A 123 -3.13 3.73 -3.93
CA GLY A 123 -3.19 2.42 -4.56
C GLY A 123 -2.12 2.20 -5.63
N ASP A 124 -1.89 3.21 -6.47
CA ASP A 124 -0.84 3.18 -7.50
C ASP A 124 0.55 3.10 -6.89
N MET A 125 0.85 3.89 -5.84
CA MET A 125 2.12 3.81 -5.12
C MET A 125 2.38 2.41 -4.55
N LEU A 126 1.36 1.81 -3.93
CA LEU A 126 1.47 0.45 -3.40
C LEU A 126 1.62 -0.59 -4.52
N HIS A 127 0.93 -0.43 -5.65
CA HIS A 127 1.07 -1.29 -6.82
C HIS A 127 2.46 -1.20 -7.46
N ALA A 128 3.00 0.02 -7.60
CA ALA A 128 4.36 0.25 -8.07
C ALA A 128 5.39 -0.40 -7.14
N TYR A 129 5.20 -0.26 -5.83
CA TYR A 129 6.05 -0.90 -4.83
C TYR A 129 5.95 -2.43 -4.91
N GLN A 130 4.75 -2.97 -5.11
CA GLN A 130 4.53 -4.40 -5.29
C GLN A 130 5.29 -4.95 -6.50
N LYS A 131 5.23 -4.26 -7.65
CA LYS A 131 5.99 -4.64 -8.84
C LYS A 131 7.49 -4.62 -8.60
N LYS A 132 7.99 -3.61 -7.87
CA LYS A 132 9.39 -3.54 -7.46
C LYS A 132 9.78 -4.73 -6.57
N MET A 133 8.92 -5.11 -5.61
CA MET A 133 9.15 -6.28 -4.76
C MET A 133 9.17 -7.60 -5.55
N GLN A 134 8.34 -7.72 -6.60
CA GLN A 134 8.38 -8.87 -7.50
C GLN A 134 9.67 -8.91 -8.33
N ALA A 135 10.10 -7.77 -8.86
CA ALA A 135 11.34 -7.69 -9.64
C ALA A 135 12.60 -7.97 -8.81
N ASP A 136 12.59 -7.57 -7.54
CA ASP A 136 13.66 -7.85 -6.56
C ASP A 136 13.42 -9.18 -5.82
N TRP A 137 12.40 -9.95 -6.20
CA TRP A 137 12.09 -11.21 -5.51
C TRP A 137 13.28 -12.15 -5.67
N PRO A 138 13.97 -12.54 -4.57
CA PRO A 138 15.05 -13.48 -4.69
C PRO A 138 14.42 -14.78 -5.17
N ALA A 139 14.73 -15.17 -6.41
CA ALA A 139 14.33 -16.46 -6.94
C ALA A 139 14.71 -17.49 -5.88
N SER A 140 13.72 -18.11 -5.25
CA SER A 140 13.99 -19.27 -4.42
C SER A 140 14.57 -20.29 -5.38
N LEU A 141 15.87 -20.52 -5.27
CA LEU A 141 16.52 -21.66 -5.91
C LEU A 141 15.86 -22.90 -5.31
N ASP A 142 14.88 -23.45 -6.02
CA ASP A 142 14.51 -24.85 -5.92
C ASP A 142 14.70 -25.50 -7.28
#